data_AF-A0A939JII1-F1
#
_entry.id   AF-A0A939JII1-F1
#
_cell.length_a   1.000
_cell.length_b   1.000
_cell.length_c   1.000
_cell.angle_alpha   90.00
_cell.angle_beta   90.00
_cell.angle_gamma   90.00
#
_symmetry.space_group_name_H-M   'P 1'
#
loop_
_entity.id
_entity.type
_entity.pdbx_description
1 polymer ?
#
loop_
_entity_poly.entity_id
_entity_poly.type
_entity_poly.pdbx_seq_one_letter_code
_entity_poly.pdbx_strand_id
1 'polypeptide(L)'
;MREAAGGSGTTKVDTATLNQASNNLVELRGSTDSVDNTADDDTLAASSGLNKHGGGSMGDGGWVSAGGLVTMDVRWGDQVINLKTLLQTISEKLHETRGNYTDREQQEKSEYYHHAVSDFG
;
A
#
# COMPACT_ATOMS: atom_id res chain seq x y z
N MET A 1 42.43 -0.26 34.06
CA MET A 1 41.86 -1.52 33.53
C MET A 1 40.35 -1.32 33.56
N ARG A 2 39.75 -0.70 32.54
CA ARG A 2 39.18 -1.32 31.32
C ARG A 2 38.21 -2.45 31.68
N GLU A 3 36.93 -2.13 31.73
CA GLU A 3 35.89 -2.97 31.14
C GLU A 3 35.00 -2.06 30.30
N ALA A 4 35.16 -2.20 28.99
CA ALA A 4 34.26 -1.63 28.01
C ALA A 4 32.98 -2.47 28.06
N ALA A 5 31.87 -1.87 28.49
CA ALA A 5 30.55 -2.40 28.20
C ALA A 5 30.37 -2.33 26.68
N GLY A 6 30.67 -3.44 26.02
CA GLY A 6 30.54 -3.61 24.58
C GLY A 6 29.10 -3.36 24.17
N GLY A 7 28.93 -2.37 23.29
CA GLY A 7 27.68 -2.19 22.59
C GLY A 7 27.33 -3.42 21.77
N SER A 8 26.08 -3.83 21.84
CA SER A 8 25.40 -4.44 20.70
C SER A 8 23.97 -3.94 20.71
N GLY A 9 23.74 -2.90 19.89
CA GLY A 9 22.44 -2.34 19.64
C GLY A 9 21.58 -3.36 18.93
N THR A 10 20.68 -4.01 19.67
CA THR A 10 19.56 -4.71 19.08
C THR A 10 18.35 -3.79 19.20
N THR A 11 18.13 -2.95 18.19
CA THR A 11 16.77 -2.52 17.88
C THR A 11 15.97 -3.80 17.65
N LYS A 12 15.32 -4.33 18.70
CA LYS A 12 14.26 -5.32 18.57
C LYS A 12 13.17 -4.64 17.76
N VAL A 13 13.26 -4.76 16.44
CA VAL A 13 12.21 -4.30 15.56
C VAL A 13 11.00 -5.16 15.86
N ASP A 14 9.93 -4.51 16.31
CA ASP A 14 8.68 -5.18 16.60
C ASP A 14 8.02 -5.59 15.27
N THR A 15 8.43 -6.76 14.78
CA THR A 15 7.93 -7.36 13.55
C THR A 15 6.42 -7.58 13.59
N ALA A 16 5.80 -7.68 14.78
CA ALA A 16 4.35 -7.71 14.93
C ALA A 16 3.72 -6.35 14.58
N THR A 17 4.31 -5.25 15.05
CA THR A 17 3.89 -3.89 14.67
C THR A 17 4.04 -3.65 13.16
N LEU A 18 5.14 -4.12 12.54
CA LEU A 18 5.31 -4.02 11.07
C LEU A 18 4.27 -4.85 10.30
N ASN A 19 3.92 -6.04 10.80
CA ASN A 19 2.86 -6.87 10.21
C ASN A 19 1.50 -6.19 10.29
N GLN A 20 1.16 -5.62 11.45
CA GLN A 20 -0.08 -4.89 11.61
C GLN A 20 -0.14 -3.68 10.68
N ALA A 21 0.95 -2.93 10.55
CA ALA A 21 1.05 -1.82 9.61
C ALA A 21 0.85 -2.29 8.16
N SER A 22 1.48 -3.38 7.74
CA SER A 22 1.30 -3.94 6.38
C SER A 22 -0.14 -4.39 6.13
N ASN A 23 -0.76 -5.10 7.08
CA ASN A 23 -2.17 -5.52 6.95
C ASN A 23 -3.12 -4.33 6.85
N ASN A 24 -2.93 -3.30 7.68
CA ASN A 24 -3.73 -2.07 7.63
C ASN A 24 -3.62 -1.37 6.27
N LEU A 25 -2.44 -1.38 5.63
CA LEU A 25 -2.25 -0.81 4.30
C LEU A 25 -2.96 -1.63 3.21
N VAL A 26 -2.99 -2.96 3.33
CA VAL A 26 -3.76 -3.83 2.43
C VAL A 26 -5.25 -3.57 2.56
N GLU A 27 -5.77 -3.47 3.80
CA GLU A 27 -7.18 -3.13 4.06
C GLU A 27 -7.56 -1.74 3.54
N LEU A 28 -6.68 -0.75 3.74
CA LEU A 28 -6.86 0.60 3.20
C LEU A 28 -6.91 0.57 1.67
N ARG A 29 -6.05 -0.21 1.02
CA ARG A 29 -6.06 -0.37 -0.44
C ARG A 29 -7.38 -0.96 -0.91
N GLY A 30 -7.85 -2.05 -0.31
CA GLY A 30 -9.13 -2.67 -0.67
C GLY A 30 -10.33 -1.74 -0.44
N SER A 31 -10.30 -0.96 0.65
CA SER A 31 -11.34 0.05 0.90
C SER A 31 -11.31 1.16 -0.15
N THR A 32 -10.11 1.59 -0.55
CA THR A 32 -9.91 2.57 -1.64
C THR A 32 -10.44 2.03 -2.96
N ASP A 33 -10.14 0.77 -3.30
CA ASP A 33 -10.69 0.09 -4.49
C ASP A 33 -12.23 0.11 -4.51
N SER A 34 -12.86 -0.21 -3.38
CA SER A 34 -14.32 -0.25 -3.29
C SER A 34 -14.97 1.12 -3.47
N VAL A 35 -14.42 2.15 -2.82
CA VAL A 35 -14.94 3.53 -2.91
C VAL A 35 -14.74 4.09 -4.32
N ASP A 36 -13.59 3.81 -4.92
CA ASP A 36 -13.25 4.21 -6.30
C ASP A 36 -14.21 3.63 -7.33
N ASN A 37 -14.46 2.32 -7.29
CA ASN A 37 -15.43 1.67 -8.19
C ASN A 37 -16.84 2.26 -8.04
N THR A 38 -17.24 2.60 -6.81
CA THR A 38 -18.55 3.22 -6.56
C THR A 38 -18.61 4.62 -7.15
N ALA A 39 -17.53 5.40 -7.03
CA ALA A 39 -17.46 6.75 -7.59
C ALA A 39 -17.47 6.74 -9.13
N ASP A 40 -16.79 5.78 -9.76
CA ASP A 40 -16.83 5.56 -11.22
C ASP A 40 -18.25 5.19 -11.68
N ASP A 41 -18.87 4.19 -11.04
CA ASP A 41 -20.24 3.75 -11.34
C ASP A 41 -21.25 4.92 -11.23
N ASP A 42 -21.18 5.71 -10.16
CA ASP A 42 -22.04 6.87 -9.95
C ASP A 42 -21.79 7.97 -10.99
N THR A 43 -20.53 8.20 -11.37
CA THR A 43 -20.16 9.22 -12.37
C THR A 43 -20.63 8.82 -13.78
N LEU A 44 -20.46 7.54 -14.14
CA LEU A 44 -20.96 6.97 -15.39
C LEU A 44 -22.49 7.01 -15.46
N ALA A 45 -23.17 6.65 -14.36
CA ALA A 45 -24.62 6.70 -14.26
C ALA A 45 -25.14 8.14 -14.44
N ALA A 46 -24.50 9.12 -13.78
CA ALA A 46 -24.83 10.54 -13.93
C ALA A 46 -24.60 11.05 -15.36
N SER A 47 -23.47 10.71 -15.98
CA SER A 47 -23.17 11.06 -17.37
C SER A 47 -24.18 10.45 -18.36
N SER A 48 -24.52 9.17 -18.18
CA SER A 48 -25.55 8.48 -18.98
C SER A 48 -26.92 9.13 -18.83
N GLY A 49 -27.31 9.50 -17.59
CA GLY A 49 -28.56 10.20 -17.31
C GLY A 49 -28.64 11.56 -18.01
N LEU A 50 -27.55 12.35 -17.96
CA LEU A 50 -27.48 13.64 -18.64
C LEU A 50 -27.60 13.51 -20.16
N ASN A 51 -26.96 12.49 -20.75
CA ASN A 51 -27.04 12.22 -22.19
C ASN A 51 -28.42 11.67 -22.61
N LYS A 52 -29.16 10.98 -21.73
CA LYS A 52 -30.55 10.53 -22.01
C LYS A 52 -31.56 11.68 -22.04
N HIS A 53 -31.33 12.75 -21.27
CA HIS A 53 -32.22 13.90 -21.19
C HIS A 53 -31.84 15.06 -22.12
N GLY A 54 -30.63 15.06 -22.69
CA GLY A 54 -30.25 15.93 -23.80
C GLY A 54 -30.63 15.28 -25.13
N GLY A 55 -31.70 15.73 -25.77
CA GLY A 55 -32.19 15.21 -27.06
C GLY A 55 -31.29 15.47 -28.27
N GLY A 56 -29.97 15.27 -28.17
CA GLY A 56 -29.01 15.48 -29.24
C GLY A 56 -28.16 14.23 -29.48
N SER A 57 -28.16 13.77 -30.74
CA SER A 57 -27.18 12.82 -31.26
C SER A 57 -25.75 13.32 -30.96
N MET A 58 -24.78 12.41 -30.91
CA MET A 58 -23.34 12.59 -30.64
C MET A 58 -22.60 13.67 -31.47
N GLY A 59 -23.30 14.49 -32.28
CA GLY A 59 -22.76 15.57 -33.09
C GLY A 59 -23.09 16.99 -32.63
N ASP A 60 -24.16 17.26 -31.87
CA ASP A 60 -24.72 18.63 -31.79
C ASP A 60 -25.02 19.23 -30.39
N GLY A 61 -24.73 18.55 -29.28
CA GLY A 61 -24.91 19.18 -27.97
C GLY A 61 -25.22 18.25 -26.80
N GLY A 62 -24.32 17.31 -26.52
CA GLY A 62 -24.28 16.72 -25.18
C GLY A 62 -24.03 17.81 -24.14
N TRP A 63 -24.66 17.73 -22.96
CA TRP A 63 -24.45 18.72 -21.91
C TRP A 63 -22.96 18.82 -21.58
N VAL A 64 -22.40 20.04 -21.55
CA VAL A 64 -20.99 20.29 -21.18
C VAL A 64 -20.63 19.64 -19.84
N SER A 65 -21.60 19.54 -18.93
CA SER A 65 -21.47 18.84 -17.66
C SER A 65 -21.20 17.34 -17.80
N ALA A 66 -21.76 16.65 -18.81
CA ALA A 66 -21.48 15.24 -19.05
C ALA A 66 -20.01 15.02 -19.49
N GLY A 67 -19.48 15.89 -20.36
CA GLY A 67 -18.05 15.87 -20.72
C GLY A 67 -17.13 16.25 -19.55
N GLY A 68 -17.59 17.18 -18.69
CA GLY A 68 -16.91 17.53 -17.44
C GLY A 68 -16.83 16.35 -16.47
N LEU A 69 -17.90 15.57 -16.31
CA LEU A 69 -17.94 14.39 -15.46
C LEU A 69 -16.97 13.30 -15.94
N VAL A 70 -16.93 13.02 -17.26
CA VAL A 70 -15.96 12.07 -17.83
C VAL A 70 -14.51 12.54 -17.62
N THR A 71 -14.24 13.84 -17.75
CA THR A 71 -12.90 14.38 -17.48
C THR A 71 -12.53 14.26 -16.00
N MET A 72 -13.51 14.43 -15.11
CA MET A 72 -13.30 14.32 -13.67
C MET A 72 -13.06 12.86 -13.26
N ASP A 73 -13.81 11.93 -13.85
CA ASP A 73 -13.64 10.48 -13.69
C ASP A 73 -12.21 10.04 -14.05
N VAL A 74 -11.73 10.39 -15.24
CA VAL A 74 -10.35 10.07 -15.67
C VAL A 74 -9.30 10.61 -14.70
N ARG A 75 -9.43 11.88 -14.28
CA ARG A 75 -8.48 12.51 -13.34
C ARG A 75 -8.51 11.85 -11.96
N TRP A 76 -9.70 11.48 -11.50
CA TRP A 76 -9.88 10.77 -10.24
C TRP A 76 -9.24 9.38 -10.31
N GLY A 77 -9.52 8.61 -11.37
CA GLY A 77 -8.92 7.30 -11.61
C GLY A 77 -7.40 7.34 -11.62
N ASP A 78 -6.79 8.32 -12.31
CA ASP A 78 -5.33 8.51 -12.32
C ASP A 78 -4.75 8.76 -10.92
N GLN A 79 -5.42 9.57 -10.09
CA GLN A 79 -4.99 9.85 -8.72
C GLN A 79 -5.12 8.61 -7.82
N VAL A 80 -6.20 7.86 -7.99
CA VAL A 80 -6.46 6.66 -7.20
C VAL A 80 -5.50 5.53 -7.57
N ILE A 81 -5.18 5.34 -8.85
CA ILE A 81 -4.14 4.40 -9.30
C ILE A 81 -2.80 4.74 -8.62
N ASN A 82 -2.41 6.02 -8.62
CA ASN A 82 -1.17 6.47 -7.99
C ASN A 82 -1.15 6.15 -6.47
N LEU A 83 -2.26 6.41 -5.78
CA LEU A 83 -2.40 6.08 -4.36
C LEU A 83 -2.27 4.57 -4.12
N LYS A 84 -2.93 3.74 -4.94
CA LYS A 84 -2.85 2.28 -4.85
C LYS A 84 -1.42 1.78 -5.05
N THR A 85 -0.69 2.31 -6.03
CA THR A 85 0.73 1.98 -6.27
C THR A 85 1.62 2.34 -5.08
N LEU A 86 1.41 3.52 -4.47
CA LEU A 86 2.15 3.92 -3.28
C LEU A 86 1.87 3.01 -2.08
N LEU A 87 0.60 2.69 -1.81
CA LEU A 87 0.20 1.78 -0.73
C LEU A 87 0.81 0.38 -0.92
N GLN A 88 0.79 -0.15 -2.16
CA GLN A 88 1.42 -1.41 -2.49
C GLN A 88 2.93 -1.38 -2.23
N THR A 89 3.62 -0.34 -2.72
CA THR A 89 5.08 -0.20 -2.57
C THR A 89 5.49 -0.14 -1.09
N ILE A 90 4.73 0.56 -0.25
CA ILE A 90 5.00 0.63 1.20
C ILE A 90 4.78 -0.74 1.84
N SER A 91 3.69 -1.44 1.49
CA SER A 91 3.43 -2.78 2.01
C SER A 91 4.53 -3.78 1.63
N GLU A 92 5.01 -3.76 0.39
CA GLU A 92 6.12 -4.60 -0.08
C GLU A 92 7.40 -4.33 0.71
N LYS A 93 7.76 -3.05 0.92
CA LYS A 93 8.93 -2.66 1.71
C LYS A 93 8.84 -3.10 3.16
N LEU A 94 7.65 -3.02 3.77
CA LEU A 94 7.43 -3.51 5.14
C LEU A 94 7.61 -5.04 5.21
N HIS A 95 7.14 -5.76 4.19
CA HIS A 95 7.28 -7.21 4.09
C HIS A 95 8.75 -7.63 3.92
N GLU A 96 9.48 -6.96 3.02
CA GLU A 96 10.91 -7.19 2.79
C GLU A 96 11.74 -6.89 4.03
N THR A 97 11.46 -5.75 4.69
CA THR A 97 12.13 -5.35 5.94
C THR A 97 11.96 -6.43 7.01
N ARG A 98 10.75 -7.00 7.15
CA ARG A 98 10.49 -8.11 8.07
C ARG A 98 11.29 -9.37 7.70
N GLY A 99 11.35 -9.74 6.41
CA GLY A 99 12.12 -10.89 5.94
C GLY A 99 13.59 -10.77 6.35
N ASN A 100 14.19 -9.62 6.06
CA ASN A 100 15.58 -9.31 6.41
C ASN A 100 15.84 -9.37 7.92
N TYR A 101 14.89 -8.88 8.75
CA TYR A 101 15.01 -9.00 10.21
C TYR A 101 14.90 -10.45 10.70
N THR A 102 13.99 -11.24 10.14
CA THR A 102 13.78 -12.64 10.53
C THR A 102 15.00 -13.49 10.19
N ASP A 103 15.56 -13.31 9.00
CA ASP A 103 16.75 -14.03 8.54
C ASP A 103 17.97 -13.65 9.37
N ARG A 104 18.12 -12.36 9.71
CA ARG A 104 19.21 -11.88 10.55
C ARG A 104 19.13 -12.40 11.97
N GLU A 105 17.94 -12.43 12.59
CA GLU A 105 17.76 -13.05 13.91
C GLU A 105 18.10 -14.55 13.91
N GLN A 106 17.77 -15.28 12.83
CA GLN A 106 18.13 -16.70 12.71
C GLN A 106 19.63 -16.90 12.55
N GLN A 107 20.31 -16.06 11.75
CA GLN A 107 21.77 -16.08 11.63
C GLN A 107 22.45 -15.80 12.97
N GLU A 108 22.05 -14.74 13.66
CA GLU A 108 22.64 -14.38 14.97
C GLU A 108 22.44 -15.49 16.01
N LYS A 109 21.27 -16.15 16.02
CA LYS A 109 21.05 -17.34 16.87
C LYS A 109 21.98 -18.49 16.50
N SER A 110 22.12 -18.80 15.20
CA SER A 110 22.98 -19.89 14.72
C SER A 110 24.44 -19.66 15.08
N GLU A 111 24.95 -18.43 14.89
CA GLU A 111 26.30 -18.02 15.25
C GLU A 111 26.54 -18.13 16.76
N TYR A 112 25.58 -17.68 17.57
CA TYR A 112 25.65 -17.82 19.02
C TYR A 112 25.70 -19.28 19.47
N TYR A 113 24.86 -20.16 18.90
CA TYR A 113 24.90 -21.60 19.19
C TYR A 113 26.24 -22.24 18.77
N HIS A 114 26.78 -21.88 17.62
CA HIS A 114 28.07 -22.39 17.15
C HIS A 114 29.23 -21.96 18.06
N HIS A 115 29.25 -20.69 18.49
CA HIS A 115 30.27 -20.17 19.40
C HIS A 115 30.15 -20.75 20.82
N ALA A 116 28.91 -20.91 21.32
CA ALA A 116 28.68 -21.49 22.63
C ALA A 116 29.09 -22.98 22.69
N VAL A 117 28.98 -23.70 21.58
CA VAL A 117 29.42 -25.10 21.49
C VAL A 117 30.95 -25.20 21.35
N SER A 118 31.62 -24.25 20.70
CA SER A 118 33.09 -24.25 20.57
C SER A 118 33.82 -23.86 21.86
N ASP A 119 33.20 -23.07 22.75
CA ASP A 119 33.80 -22.68 24.03
C ASP A 119 33.72 -23.76 25.12
N PHE A 120 32.98 -24.86 24.88
CA PHE A 120 32.77 -25.95 25.84
C PHE A 120 33.47 -27.28 25.46
N GLY A 121 34.20 -27.33 24.35
CA GLY A 121 35.00 -28.49 23.90
C GLY A 121 36.50 -28.26 24.09
#